data_AF-A0A2M8NLC5-F1
#
_entry.id   AF-A0A2M8NLC5-F1
#
_cell.length_a   1.000
_cell.length_b   1.000
_cell.length_c   1.000
_cell.angle_alpha   90.00
_cell.angle_beta   90.00
_cell.angle_gamma   90.00
#
_symmetry.space_group_name_H-M   'P 1'
#
loop_
_entity.id
_entity.type
_entity.pdbx_description
1 polymer ?
#
loop_
_entity_poly.entity_id
_entity_poly.type
_entity_poly.pdbx_seq_one_letter_code
_entity_poly.pdbx_strand_id
1 'polypeptide(L)'
;MYGFTHVQQTWNNCGPANVTMALSFYGWRQPQTFAQQWLKPDTEDKNVTPAEMVNFVNTQTQVKAITRIGGDMEMLKDFIAANIPVIVETSYQFEGYDWIGHYQTVVGYDDTARVFYVYDSYLGPGENGAGIPEPYDRFDRVWQNFNRAFIAIYEPNREALVAQILGHLADVTSAAEHALLVAQQEARANPTDAFAWFNMGSSLVELGRYEEAAAAFDRATVAGLPFRITWYQFGSFKAYYEVGRYQDVLALVNTNLTNGAQYVEETHYWQGRVFAAQGRTNEAAASFRRALSHNPRFEAARAALNTVS
;
A
#
# COMPACT_ATOMS: atom_id res chain seq x y z
N MET A 1 -23.12 2.34 -5.12
CA MET A 1 -23.51 1.95 -3.75
C MET A 1 -23.90 3.21 -2.98
N TYR A 2 -24.82 3.11 -2.01
CA TYR A 2 -25.22 4.23 -1.13
C TYR A 2 -24.84 3.92 0.32
N GLY A 3 -24.71 4.94 1.17
CA GLY A 3 -24.42 4.77 2.60
C GLY A 3 -23.02 5.21 3.05
N PHE A 4 -22.17 5.64 2.11
CA PHE A 4 -20.87 6.23 2.44
C PHE A 4 -21.03 7.66 2.96
N THR A 5 -20.36 7.96 4.06
CA THR A 5 -20.09 9.32 4.53
C THR A 5 -18.68 9.69 4.15
N HIS A 6 -18.52 10.76 3.37
CA HIS A 6 -17.21 11.27 3.00
C HIS A 6 -16.46 11.85 4.21
N VAL A 7 -15.15 11.65 4.23
CA VAL A 7 -14.25 12.15 5.27
C VAL A 7 -13.09 12.87 4.60
N GLN A 8 -13.04 14.19 4.77
CA GLN A 8 -11.90 15.00 4.35
C GLN A 8 -10.68 14.67 5.22
N GLN A 9 -9.56 14.27 4.61
CA GLN A 9 -8.35 13.92 5.35
C GLN A 9 -7.74 15.12 6.09
N THR A 10 -7.15 14.84 7.24
CA THR A 10 -6.17 15.70 7.89
C THR A 10 -4.75 15.43 7.32
N TRP A 11 -3.73 16.12 7.85
CA TRP A 11 -2.34 16.02 7.41
C TRP A 11 -1.84 14.56 7.34
N ASN A 12 -1.42 14.13 6.14
CA ASN A 12 -0.94 12.77 5.84
C ASN A 12 -1.88 11.66 6.34
N ASN A 13 -3.20 11.84 6.23
CA ASN A 13 -4.19 10.94 6.84
C ASN A 13 -5.09 10.22 5.82
N CYS A 14 -4.62 10.03 4.59
CA CYS A 14 -5.40 9.41 3.52
C CYS A 14 -5.88 7.99 3.87
N GLY A 15 -5.03 7.14 4.45
CA GLY A 15 -5.39 5.79 4.90
C GLY A 15 -6.49 5.81 5.97
N PRO A 16 -6.29 6.45 7.14
CA PRO A 16 -7.31 6.55 8.18
C PRO A 16 -8.61 7.21 7.72
N ALA A 17 -8.56 8.19 6.82
CA ALA A 17 -9.75 8.78 6.22
C ALA A 17 -10.50 7.78 5.34
N ASN A 18 -9.81 7.07 4.42
CA ASN A 18 -10.43 6.09 3.53
C ASN A 18 -11.02 4.89 4.26
N VAL A 19 -10.32 4.33 5.27
CA VAL A 19 -10.90 3.24 6.06
C VAL A 19 -12.12 3.70 6.84
N THR A 20 -12.13 4.94 7.34
CA THR A 20 -13.31 5.52 8.01
C THR A 20 -14.46 5.73 7.04
N MET A 21 -14.19 6.22 5.82
CA MET A 21 -15.20 6.35 4.76
C MET A 21 -15.79 4.98 4.40
N ALA A 22 -14.96 3.97 4.17
CA ALA A 22 -15.43 2.63 3.82
C ALA A 22 -16.24 1.98 4.96
N LEU A 23 -15.80 2.13 6.22
CA LEU A 23 -16.53 1.62 7.38
C LEU A 23 -17.88 2.32 7.61
N SER A 24 -18.04 3.58 7.17
CA SER A 24 -19.32 4.30 7.31
C SER A 24 -20.47 3.62 6.57
N PHE A 25 -20.17 2.86 5.51
CA PHE A 25 -21.13 1.99 4.81
C PHE A 25 -21.78 0.97 5.77
N TYR A 26 -21.03 0.51 6.78
CA TYR A 26 -21.49 -0.40 7.83
C TYR A 26 -21.97 0.32 9.10
N GLY A 27 -22.29 1.62 8.99
CA GLY A 27 -22.80 2.41 10.10
C GLY A 27 -21.74 2.85 11.11
N TRP A 28 -20.46 2.77 10.78
CA TRP A 28 -19.38 3.30 11.61
C TRP A 28 -19.50 4.81 11.80
N ARG A 29 -19.41 5.27 13.05
CA ARG A 29 -19.58 6.69 13.42
C ARG A 29 -18.36 7.31 14.08
N GLN A 30 -17.28 6.55 14.29
CA GLN A 30 -16.07 7.14 14.86
C GLN A 30 -15.37 8.00 13.80
N PRO A 31 -14.77 9.14 14.20
CA PRO A 31 -14.02 9.99 13.29
C PRO A 31 -12.71 9.33 12.82
N GLN A 32 -12.09 9.87 11.76
CA GLN A 32 -10.78 9.42 11.29
C GLN A 32 -9.68 9.48 12.37
N THR A 33 -9.83 10.35 13.38
CA THR A 33 -8.87 10.45 14.49
C THR A 33 -8.84 9.20 15.36
N PHE A 34 -9.94 8.43 15.41
CA PHE A 34 -9.96 7.12 16.07
C PHE A 34 -9.07 6.13 15.32
N ALA A 35 -9.26 6.03 13.99
CA ALA A 35 -8.44 5.16 13.14
C ALA A 35 -6.95 5.60 13.16
N GLN A 36 -6.70 6.91 13.12
CA GLN A 36 -5.35 7.49 13.16
C GLN A 36 -4.56 7.11 14.42
N GLN A 37 -5.17 7.15 15.62
CA GLN A 37 -4.47 6.76 16.86
C GLN A 37 -3.95 5.32 16.85
N TRP A 38 -4.56 4.47 16.03
CA TRP A 38 -4.17 3.08 15.88
C TRP A 38 -3.20 2.88 14.72
N LEU A 39 -3.57 3.38 13.54
CA LEU A 39 -2.84 3.18 12.28
C LEU A 39 -1.59 4.05 12.16
N LYS A 40 -1.57 5.19 12.82
CA LYS A 40 -0.56 6.23 12.62
C LYS A 40 -0.19 6.89 13.96
N PRO A 41 0.45 6.13 14.88
CA PRO A 41 0.82 6.65 16.19
C PRO A 41 1.81 7.83 16.11
N ASP A 42 2.66 7.90 15.08
CA ASP A 42 3.39 9.11 14.69
C ASP A 42 2.60 9.85 13.60
N THR A 43 2.23 11.10 13.86
CA THR A 43 1.44 11.89 12.91
C THR A 43 2.23 12.32 11.67
N GLU A 44 3.56 12.28 11.72
CA GLU A 44 4.44 12.59 10.59
C GLU A 44 4.74 11.40 9.69
N ASP A 45 4.40 10.18 10.11
CA ASP A 45 4.45 9.00 9.24
C ASP A 45 3.61 9.26 7.98
N LYS A 46 4.19 8.99 6.82
CA LYS A 46 3.60 9.31 5.51
C LYS A 46 2.76 8.16 4.98
N ASN A 47 2.87 6.98 5.57
CA ASN A 47 2.27 5.77 5.07
C ASN A 47 1.34 5.14 6.10
N VAL A 48 0.36 4.40 5.60
CA VAL A 48 -0.34 3.36 6.34
C VAL A 48 -0.51 2.25 5.32
N THR A 49 0.12 1.11 5.55
CA THR A 49 0.09 0.00 4.61
C THR A 49 -1.31 -0.63 4.54
N PRO A 50 -1.67 -1.30 3.43
CA PRO A 50 -2.93 -2.03 3.35
C PRO A 50 -3.09 -3.09 4.44
N ALA A 51 -1.99 -3.74 4.84
CA ALA A 51 -1.98 -4.74 5.91
C ALA A 51 -2.34 -4.14 7.27
N GLU A 52 -1.85 -2.94 7.58
CA GLU A 52 -2.22 -2.23 8.82
C GLU A 52 -3.70 -1.86 8.82
N MET A 53 -4.23 -1.33 7.72
CA MET A 53 -5.67 -1.04 7.62
C MET A 53 -6.53 -2.30 7.78
N VAL A 54 -6.12 -3.41 7.18
CA VAL A 54 -6.81 -4.70 7.35
C VAL A 54 -6.77 -5.16 8.81
N ASN A 55 -5.61 -5.06 9.47
CA ASN A 55 -5.47 -5.43 10.87
C ASN A 55 -6.31 -4.51 11.79
N PHE A 56 -6.39 -3.21 11.50
CA PHE A 56 -7.29 -2.28 12.19
C PHE A 56 -8.73 -2.74 12.08
N VAL A 57 -9.21 -2.97 10.86
CA VAL A 57 -10.60 -3.39 10.62
C VAL A 57 -10.91 -4.70 11.36
N ASN A 58 -10.04 -5.70 11.21
CA ASN A 58 -10.24 -7.03 11.78
C ASN A 58 -10.14 -7.07 13.32
N THR A 59 -9.53 -6.08 13.95
CA THR A 59 -9.35 -6.05 15.42
C THR A 59 -10.18 -5.01 16.14
N GLN A 60 -10.56 -3.92 15.46
CA GLN A 60 -11.25 -2.77 16.07
C GLN A 60 -12.72 -2.64 15.63
N THR A 61 -13.20 -3.51 14.75
CA THR A 61 -14.57 -3.43 14.19
C THR A 61 -15.29 -4.78 14.22
N GLN A 62 -16.58 -4.78 13.82
CA GLN A 62 -17.39 -6.00 13.70
C GLN A 62 -17.40 -6.59 12.27
N VAL A 63 -16.80 -5.88 11.31
CA VAL A 63 -16.64 -6.33 9.93
C VAL A 63 -15.24 -6.90 9.72
N LYS A 64 -15.06 -7.62 8.62
CA LYS A 64 -13.77 -8.15 8.18
C LYS A 64 -13.20 -7.33 7.04
N ALA A 65 -11.89 -7.39 6.88
CA ALA A 65 -11.18 -6.88 5.72
C ALA A 65 -10.14 -7.88 5.22
N ILE A 66 -9.88 -7.81 3.92
CA ILE A 66 -8.82 -8.55 3.24
C ILE A 66 -8.14 -7.63 2.23
N THR A 67 -6.81 -7.73 2.12
CA THR A 67 -6.04 -7.02 1.10
C THR A 67 -5.34 -8.01 0.17
N ARG A 68 -5.27 -7.67 -1.13
CA ARG A 68 -4.56 -8.42 -2.16
C ARG A 68 -3.94 -7.45 -3.17
N ILE A 69 -2.99 -7.98 -3.93
CA ILE A 69 -2.38 -7.35 -5.12
C ILE A 69 -2.84 -8.08 -6.38
N GLY A 70 -2.62 -7.47 -7.54
CA GLY A 70 -2.98 -8.06 -8.83
C GLY A 70 -4.48 -8.09 -9.09
N GLY A 71 -5.25 -7.19 -8.47
CA GLY A 71 -6.66 -7.03 -8.81
C GLY A 71 -6.85 -6.54 -10.24
N ASP A 72 -8.06 -6.67 -10.76
CA ASP A 72 -8.45 -6.13 -12.06
C ASP A 72 -9.77 -5.36 -12.00
N MET A 73 -10.12 -4.71 -13.11
CA MET A 73 -11.31 -3.86 -13.21
C MET A 73 -12.61 -4.65 -13.04
N GLU A 74 -12.68 -5.88 -13.54
CA GLU A 74 -13.89 -6.71 -13.45
C GLU A 74 -14.10 -7.19 -12.02
N MET A 75 -13.03 -7.59 -11.32
CA MET A 75 -13.08 -7.94 -9.91
C MET A 75 -13.56 -6.77 -9.04
N LEU A 76 -13.07 -5.55 -9.29
CA LEU A 76 -13.58 -4.37 -8.58
C LEU A 76 -15.07 -4.19 -8.85
N LYS A 77 -15.52 -4.27 -10.10
CA LYS A 77 -16.97 -4.17 -10.44
C LYS A 77 -17.79 -5.23 -9.72
N ASP A 78 -17.32 -6.47 -9.64
CA ASP A 78 -18.01 -7.56 -8.94
C ASP A 78 -18.16 -7.25 -7.44
N PHE A 79 -17.13 -6.71 -6.78
CA PHE A 79 -17.25 -6.25 -5.39
C PHE A 79 -18.28 -5.12 -5.24
N ILE A 80 -18.24 -4.12 -6.12
CA ILE A 80 -19.18 -2.99 -6.08
C ILE A 80 -20.61 -3.44 -6.34
N ALA A 81 -20.83 -4.34 -7.32
CA ALA A 81 -22.13 -4.94 -7.63
C ALA A 81 -22.65 -5.79 -6.46
N ALA A 82 -21.74 -6.45 -5.72
CA ALA A 82 -22.06 -7.20 -4.50
C ALA A 82 -22.32 -6.31 -3.28
N ASN A 83 -22.23 -4.97 -3.39
CA ASN A 83 -22.27 -4.03 -2.27
C ASN A 83 -21.18 -4.30 -1.21
N ILE A 84 -19.95 -4.53 -1.67
CA ILE A 84 -18.76 -4.69 -0.82
C ILE A 84 -17.86 -3.47 -1.06
N PRO A 85 -17.69 -2.57 -0.08
CA PRO A 85 -16.75 -1.46 -0.16
C PRO A 85 -15.33 -1.91 -0.49
N VAL A 86 -14.70 -1.23 -1.44
CA VAL A 86 -13.30 -1.43 -1.80
C VAL A 86 -12.51 -0.13 -1.69
N ILE A 87 -11.36 -0.21 -1.04
CA ILE A 87 -10.34 0.85 -1.03
C ILE A 87 -9.23 0.39 -1.96
N VAL A 88 -8.75 1.28 -2.83
CA VAL A 88 -7.58 1.03 -3.70
C VAL A 88 -6.43 1.94 -3.29
N GLU A 89 -5.22 1.40 -3.35
CA GLU A 89 -3.99 2.18 -3.23
C GLU A 89 -3.61 2.70 -4.61
N THR A 90 -3.40 4.01 -4.73
CA THR A 90 -3.24 4.69 -6.00
C THR A 90 -2.18 5.77 -5.90
N SER A 91 -1.66 6.24 -7.02
CA SER A 91 -0.81 7.42 -7.02
C SER A 91 -1.58 8.69 -7.34
N TYR A 92 -1.11 9.80 -6.79
CA TYR A 92 -1.58 11.12 -7.15
C TYR A 92 -0.42 12.08 -7.41
N GLN A 93 -0.62 13.04 -8.31
CA GLN A 93 0.31 14.14 -8.56
C GLN A 93 -0.42 15.45 -8.25
N PHE A 94 -0.13 16.04 -7.10
CA PHE A 94 -0.63 17.37 -6.75
C PHE A 94 0.14 18.41 -7.58
N GLU A 95 -0.53 19.46 -8.05
CA GLU A 95 0.13 20.55 -8.77
C GLU A 95 1.35 21.07 -7.98
N GLY A 96 2.52 21.09 -8.62
CA GLY A 96 3.77 21.54 -7.99
C GLY A 96 4.46 20.52 -7.07
N TYR A 97 3.92 19.32 -6.90
CA TYR A 97 4.55 18.22 -6.15
C TYR A 97 4.86 17.03 -7.06
N ASP A 98 5.92 16.27 -6.72
CA ASP A 98 6.19 14.98 -7.37
C ASP A 98 5.11 13.94 -7.04
N TRP A 99 5.18 12.80 -7.75
CA TRP A 99 4.40 11.58 -7.50
C TRP A 99 4.33 11.23 -6.01
N ILE A 100 3.12 10.96 -5.49
CA ILE A 100 2.92 10.41 -4.14
C ILE A 100 1.87 9.29 -4.13
N GLY A 101 1.93 8.45 -3.09
CA GLY A 101 0.89 7.47 -2.79
C GLY A 101 -0.34 8.11 -2.16
N HIS A 102 -1.49 7.51 -2.41
CA HIS A 102 -2.81 7.94 -1.97
C HIS A 102 -3.78 6.75 -1.90
N TYR A 103 -4.93 6.96 -1.27
CA TYR A 103 -6.00 5.98 -1.23
C TYR A 103 -7.30 6.58 -1.75
N GLN A 104 -8.07 5.76 -2.45
CA GLN A 104 -9.41 6.12 -2.91
C GLN A 104 -10.40 5.01 -2.55
N THR A 105 -11.62 5.41 -2.18
CA THR A 105 -12.72 4.47 -1.91
C THR A 105 -13.60 4.37 -3.15
N VAL A 106 -13.69 3.20 -3.76
CA VAL A 106 -14.53 2.97 -4.94
C VAL A 106 -15.98 2.80 -4.50
N VAL A 107 -16.89 3.62 -5.04
CA VAL A 107 -18.30 3.69 -4.62
C VAL A 107 -19.29 3.33 -5.73
N GLY A 108 -18.84 3.27 -6.99
CA GLY A 108 -19.68 2.97 -8.14
C GLY A 108 -18.87 2.77 -9.41
N TYR A 109 -19.54 2.35 -10.49
CA TYR A 109 -18.97 2.31 -11.84
C TYR A 109 -20.08 2.53 -12.88
N ASP A 110 -19.68 2.96 -14.08
CA ASP A 110 -20.55 3.05 -15.25
C ASP A 110 -19.74 2.61 -16.49
N ASP A 111 -20.10 1.45 -17.05
CA ASP A 111 -19.44 0.90 -18.23
C ASP A 111 -19.77 1.66 -19.53
N THR A 112 -20.91 2.34 -19.59
CA THR A 112 -21.27 3.20 -20.73
C THR A 112 -20.37 4.43 -20.75
N ALA A 113 -20.18 5.06 -19.59
CA ALA A 113 -19.28 6.20 -19.43
C ALA A 113 -17.80 5.80 -19.30
N ARG A 114 -17.51 4.50 -19.05
CA ARG A 114 -16.17 3.93 -18.82
C ARG A 114 -15.45 4.55 -17.63
N VAL A 115 -16.15 4.73 -16.52
CA VAL A 115 -15.62 5.35 -15.29
C VAL A 115 -15.89 4.50 -14.07
N PHE A 116 -14.96 4.53 -13.11
CA PHE A 116 -15.27 4.29 -11.71
C PHE A 116 -15.70 5.60 -11.06
N TYR A 117 -16.55 5.51 -10.04
CA TYR A 117 -16.84 6.63 -9.15
C TYR A 117 -16.11 6.39 -7.85
N VAL A 118 -15.32 7.36 -7.41
CA VAL A 118 -14.52 7.28 -6.18
C VAL A 118 -14.85 8.40 -5.22
N TYR A 119 -14.78 8.10 -3.93
CA TYR A 119 -14.64 9.12 -2.90
C TYR A 119 -13.15 9.29 -2.61
N ASP A 120 -12.69 10.53 -2.72
CA ASP A 120 -11.30 10.89 -2.48
C ASP A 120 -11.22 11.72 -1.20
N SER A 121 -10.36 11.31 -0.27
CA SER A 121 -10.23 11.99 1.02
C SER A 121 -9.64 13.40 0.90
N TYR A 122 -9.02 13.75 -0.23
CA TYR A 122 -8.52 15.10 -0.51
C TYR A 122 -9.45 15.88 -1.44
N LEU A 123 -9.88 15.30 -2.56
CA LEU A 123 -10.67 16.01 -3.58
C LEU A 123 -12.16 16.09 -3.25
N GLY A 124 -12.65 15.26 -2.33
CA GLY A 124 -14.06 15.24 -1.94
C GLY A 124 -14.85 14.06 -2.52
N PRO A 125 -16.17 14.06 -2.31
CA PRO A 125 -17.06 12.99 -2.77
C PRO A 125 -17.60 13.20 -4.18
N GLY A 126 -17.03 14.13 -4.96
CA GLY A 126 -17.59 14.55 -6.24
C GLY A 126 -18.87 15.37 -6.09
N GLU A 127 -19.44 15.77 -7.23
CA GLU A 127 -20.63 16.62 -7.27
C GLU A 127 -21.84 15.93 -6.61
N ASN A 128 -22.50 16.62 -5.69
CA ASN A 128 -23.67 16.12 -4.94
C ASN A 128 -23.46 14.76 -4.24
N GLY A 129 -22.21 14.36 -3.97
CA GLY A 129 -21.88 13.06 -3.38
C GLY A 129 -22.07 11.87 -4.34
N ALA A 130 -22.01 12.09 -5.65
CA ALA A 130 -22.12 11.01 -6.64
C ALA A 130 -20.82 10.19 -6.80
N GLY A 131 -19.71 10.66 -6.23
CA GLY A 131 -18.36 10.19 -6.49
C GLY A 131 -17.70 10.98 -7.62
N ILE A 132 -16.38 11.09 -7.56
CA ILE A 132 -15.56 11.68 -8.61
C ILE A 132 -15.45 10.63 -9.73
N PRO A 133 -15.82 10.96 -10.98
CA PRO A 133 -15.66 10.05 -12.10
C PRO A 133 -14.17 9.92 -12.46
N GLU A 134 -13.67 8.69 -12.45
CA GLU A 134 -12.31 8.31 -12.80
C GLU A 134 -12.35 7.41 -14.05
N PRO A 135 -11.91 7.91 -15.22
CA PRO A 135 -11.84 7.10 -16.44
C PRO A 135 -11.03 5.82 -16.21
N TYR A 136 -11.51 4.69 -16.73
CA TYR A 136 -10.89 3.38 -16.52
C TYR A 136 -9.40 3.32 -16.87
N ASP A 137 -8.98 4.01 -17.94
CA ASP A 137 -7.58 4.05 -18.38
C ASP A 137 -6.69 4.85 -17.43
N ARG A 138 -7.20 5.96 -16.89
CA ARG A 138 -6.51 6.74 -15.87
C ARG A 138 -6.45 5.95 -14.56
N PHE A 139 -7.59 5.41 -14.12
CA PHE A 139 -7.72 4.64 -12.88
C PHE A 139 -6.73 3.49 -12.84
N ASP A 140 -6.72 2.64 -13.88
CA ASP A 140 -5.82 1.49 -13.93
C ASP A 140 -4.34 1.92 -13.95
N ARG A 141 -3.99 2.99 -14.66
CA ARG A 141 -2.61 3.50 -14.71
C ARG A 141 -2.10 3.93 -13.34
N VAL A 142 -2.92 4.63 -12.54
CA VAL A 142 -2.49 5.07 -11.21
C VAL A 142 -2.59 3.97 -10.16
N TRP A 143 -3.46 2.99 -10.35
CA TRP A 143 -3.61 1.79 -9.53
C TRP A 143 -2.47 0.78 -9.76
N GLN A 144 -1.99 0.67 -11.02
CA GLN A 144 -0.82 -0.11 -11.40
C GLN A 144 0.40 0.28 -10.56
N ASN A 145 0.57 1.56 -10.21
CA ASN A 145 1.73 2.02 -9.42
C ASN A 145 1.87 1.33 -8.05
N PHE A 146 0.78 0.72 -7.56
CA PHE A 146 0.72 -0.05 -6.32
C PHE A 146 0.38 -1.51 -6.58
N ASN A 147 0.82 -2.04 -7.72
CA ASN A 147 0.59 -3.43 -8.14
C ASN A 147 -0.90 -3.84 -8.08
N ARG A 148 -1.78 -2.89 -8.36
CA ARG A 148 -3.23 -3.05 -8.26
C ARG A 148 -3.68 -3.56 -6.89
N ALA A 149 -3.09 -2.99 -5.83
CA ALA A 149 -3.43 -3.29 -4.44
C ALA A 149 -4.82 -2.76 -4.08
N PHE A 150 -5.57 -3.57 -3.33
CA PHE A 150 -6.90 -3.19 -2.86
C PHE A 150 -7.20 -3.80 -1.49
N ILE A 151 -8.23 -3.27 -0.83
CA ILE A 151 -8.80 -3.77 0.41
C ILE A 151 -10.31 -3.92 0.21
N ALA A 152 -10.84 -5.12 0.38
CA ALA A 152 -12.28 -5.36 0.45
C ALA A 152 -12.71 -5.45 1.91
N ILE A 153 -13.75 -4.70 2.30
CA ILE A 153 -14.33 -4.70 3.66
C ILE A 153 -15.73 -5.29 3.60
N TYR A 154 -16.01 -6.31 4.41
CA TYR A 154 -17.21 -7.13 4.30
C TYR A 154 -17.71 -7.63 5.66
N GLU A 155 -19.02 -7.87 5.78
CA GLU A 155 -19.59 -8.53 6.96
C GLU A 155 -19.12 -9.99 7.06
N PRO A 156 -18.88 -10.54 8.26
CA PRO A 156 -18.31 -11.89 8.40
C PRO A 156 -19.10 -13.01 7.70
N ASN A 157 -20.42 -12.88 7.59
CA ASN A 157 -21.29 -13.85 6.89
C ASN A 157 -21.13 -13.83 5.35
N ARG A 158 -20.39 -12.86 4.78
CA ARG A 158 -20.15 -12.73 3.33
C ARG A 158 -18.77 -13.23 2.90
N GLU A 159 -18.00 -13.83 3.81
CA GLU A 159 -16.64 -14.31 3.55
C GLU A 159 -16.55 -15.29 2.37
N ALA A 160 -17.53 -16.18 2.22
CA ALA A 160 -17.59 -17.10 1.08
C ALA A 160 -17.81 -16.39 -0.26
N LEU A 161 -18.64 -15.33 -0.29
CA LEU A 161 -18.85 -14.51 -1.49
C LEU A 161 -17.57 -13.74 -1.85
N VAL A 162 -16.87 -13.19 -0.85
CA VAL A 162 -15.59 -12.50 -1.06
C VAL A 162 -14.56 -13.46 -1.63
N ALA A 163 -14.43 -14.67 -1.08
CA ALA A 163 -13.54 -15.69 -1.62
C ALA A 163 -13.91 -16.08 -3.07
N GLN A 164 -15.21 -16.14 -3.39
CA GLN A 164 -15.68 -16.40 -4.75
C GLN A 164 -15.27 -15.28 -5.73
N ILE A 165 -15.44 -14.01 -5.35
CA ILE A 165 -15.05 -12.86 -6.19
C ILE A 165 -13.52 -12.81 -6.37
N LEU A 166 -12.76 -13.06 -5.30
CA LEU A 166 -11.29 -13.12 -5.37
C LEU A 166 -10.79 -14.26 -6.26
N GLY A 167 -11.54 -15.36 -6.33
CA GLY A 167 -11.11 -16.57 -7.05
C GLY A 167 -9.73 -17.02 -6.60
N HIS A 168 -8.80 -17.15 -7.55
CA HIS A 168 -7.42 -17.55 -7.25
C HIS A 168 -6.64 -16.49 -6.43
N LEU A 169 -7.01 -15.20 -6.47
CA LEU A 169 -6.38 -14.17 -5.64
C LEU A 169 -6.73 -14.33 -4.14
N ALA A 170 -7.66 -15.23 -3.78
CA ALA A 170 -7.93 -15.54 -2.38
C ALA A 170 -6.70 -16.13 -1.70
N ASP A 171 -5.86 -16.86 -2.42
CA ASP A 171 -4.56 -17.34 -1.94
C ASP A 171 -3.47 -16.28 -2.18
N VAL A 172 -2.64 -16.03 -1.16
CA VAL A 172 -1.62 -14.96 -1.23
C VAL A 172 -0.50 -15.28 -2.21
N THR A 173 -0.12 -16.55 -2.33
CA THR A 173 0.92 -16.98 -3.28
C THR A 173 0.41 -16.90 -4.70
N SER A 174 -0.81 -17.40 -4.94
CA SER A 174 -1.48 -17.30 -6.25
C SER A 174 -1.70 -15.84 -6.68
N ALA A 175 -2.01 -14.94 -5.73
CA ALA A 175 -2.10 -13.51 -6.01
C ALA A 175 -0.76 -12.90 -6.44
N ALA A 176 0.34 -13.26 -5.76
CA ALA A 176 1.67 -12.82 -6.12
C ALA A 176 2.14 -13.40 -7.47
N GLU A 177 1.82 -14.65 -7.78
CA GLU A 177 2.10 -15.26 -9.09
C GLU A 177 1.33 -14.57 -10.22
N HIS A 178 0.06 -14.27 -9.99
CA HIS A 178 -0.76 -13.52 -10.94
C HIS A 178 -0.20 -12.12 -11.19
N ALA A 179 0.05 -11.36 -10.12
CA ALA A 179 0.61 -10.01 -10.19
C ALA A 179 1.99 -10.01 -10.89
N LEU A 180 2.83 -11.02 -10.62
CA LEU A 180 4.10 -11.21 -11.32
C LEU A 180 3.90 -11.40 -12.83
N LEU A 181 2.95 -12.25 -13.23
CA LEU A 181 2.68 -12.50 -14.65
C LEU A 181 2.23 -11.21 -15.36
N VAL A 182 1.32 -10.44 -14.74
CA VAL A 182 0.86 -9.16 -15.29
C VAL A 182 2.03 -8.18 -15.42
N ALA A 183 2.81 -7.97 -14.34
CA ALA A 183 3.94 -7.07 -14.35
C ALA A 183 5.02 -7.46 -15.39
N GLN A 184 5.25 -8.76 -15.60
CA GLN A 184 6.14 -9.24 -16.66
C GLN A 184 5.63 -8.92 -18.06
N GLN A 185 4.31 -9.01 -18.29
CA GLN A 185 3.72 -8.66 -19.58
C GLN A 185 3.81 -7.15 -19.84
N GLU A 186 3.52 -6.33 -18.84
CA GLU A 186 3.64 -4.87 -18.90
C GLU A 186 5.09 -4.43 -19.16
N ALA A 187 6.06 -4.98 -18.42
CA ALA A 187 7.48 -4.67 -18.61
C ALA A 187 8.02 -5.14 -19.97
N ARG A 188 7.46 -6.20 -20.55
CA ARG A 188 7.79 -6.62 -21.94
C ARG A 188 7.17 -5.69 -22.98
N ALA A 189 5.93 -5.26 -22.77
CA ALA A 189 5.22 -4.38 -23.68
C ALA A 189 5.80 -2.96 -23.67
N ASN A 190 6.24 -2.49 -22.49
CA ASN A 190 6.91 -1.22 -22.31
C ASN A 190 8.14 -1.39 -21.38
N PRO A 191 9.33 -1.65 -21.94
CA PRO A 191 10.56 -1.81 -21.15
C PRO A 191 10.99 -0.58 -20.35
N THR A 192 10.41 0.59 -20.63
CA THR A 192 10.65 1.84 -19.91
C THR A 192 9.59 2.14 -18.85
N ASP A 193 8.64 1.24 -18.63
CA ASP A 193 7.69 1.35 -17.53
C ASP A 193 8.38 0.98 -16.20
N ALA A 194 8.72 2.01 -15.43
CA ALA A 194 9.37 1.84 -14.13
C ALA A 194 8.48 1.11 -13.12
N PHE A 195 7.16 1.32 -13.15
CA PHE A 195 6.23 0.68 -12.22
C PHE A 195 6.02 -0.78 -12.55
N ALA A 196 5.98 -1.17 -13.83
CA ALA A 196 5.93 -2.58 -14.21
C ALA A 196 7.14 -3.37 -13.68
N TRP A 197 8.35 -2.82 -13.82
CA TRP A 197 9.56 -3.43 -13.24
C TRP A 197 9.52 -3.47 -11.71
N PHE A 198 9.03 -2.40 -11.08
CA PHE A 198 8.92 -2.33 -9.63
C PHE A 198 7.92 -3.37 -9.09
N ASN A 199 6.75 -3.49 -9.71
CA ASN A 199 5.71 -4.47 -9.37
C ASN A 199 6.18 -5.90 -9.59
N MET A 200 6.96 -6.13 -10.65
CA MET A 200 7.64 -7.41 -10.88
C MET A 200 8.56 -7.73 -9.69
N GLY A 201 9.38 -6.77 -9.26
CA GLY A 201 10.23 -6.90 -8.07
C GLY A 201 9.44 -7.18 -6.80
N SER A 202 8.39 -6.41 -6.52
CA SER A 202 7.53 -6.59 -5.35
C SER A 202 6.87 -7.97 -5.32
N SER A 203 6.35 -8.44 -6.46
CA SER A 203 5.74 -9.77 -6.56
C SER A 203 6.77 -10.88 -6.37
N LEU A 204 8.00 -10.71 -6.88
CA LEU A 204 9.11 -11.65 -6.66
C LEU A 204 9.56 -11.70 -5.19
N VAL A 205 9.49 -10.58 -4.45
CA VAL A 205 9.74 -10.55 -3.01
C VAL A 205 8.73 -11.38 -2.23
N GLU A 206 7.43 -11.27 -2.57
CA GLU A 206 6.38 -12.10 -1.96
C GLU A 206 6.59 -13.60 -2.24
N LEU A 207 7.16 -13.93 -3.40
CA LEU A 207 7.52 -15.29 -3.79
C LEU A 207 8.89 -15.75 -3.28
N GLY A 208 9.63 -14.91 -2.54
CA GLY A 208 10.96 -15.23 -2.00
C GLY A 208 12.09 -15.34 -3.05
N ARG A 209 11.88 -14.83 -4.26
CA ARG A 209 12.84 -14.88 -5.38
C ARG A 209 13.69 -13.61 -5.41
N TYR A 210 14.55 -13.45 -4.40
CA TYR A 210 15.19 -12.16 -4.09
C TYR A 210 16.22 -11.69 -5.13
N GLU A 211 16.97 -12.58 -5.78
CA GLU A 211 17.92 -12.22 -6.84
C GLU A 211 17.21 -11.63 -8.06
N GLU A 212 16.11 -12.25 -8.47
CA GLU A 212 15.29 -11.75 -9.57
C GLU A 212 14.57 -10.46 -9.19
N ALA A 213 14.12 -10.35 -7.94
CA ALA A 213 13.51 -9.13 -7.41
C ALA A 213 14.49 -7.95 -7.45
N ALA A 214 15.73 -8.15 -6.98
CA ALA A 214 16.78 -7.13 -7.00
C ALA A 214 17.06 -6.66 -8.43
N ALA A 215 17.16 -7.58 -9.39
CA ALA A 215 17.36 -7.22 -10.80
C ALA A 215 16.17 -6.45 -11.41
N ALA A 216 14.94 -6.78 -11.01
CA ALA A 216 13.76 -6.03 -11.42
C ALA A 216 13.74 -4.61 -10.82
N PHE A 217 14.10 -4.46 -9.54
CA PHE A 217 14.22 -3.15 -8.90
C PHE A 217 15.33 -2.29 -9.51
N ASP A 218 16.48 -2.86 -9.88
CA ASP A 218 17.52 -2.13 -10.61
C ASP A 218 16.98 -1.56 -11.93
N ARG A 219 16.20 -2.35 -12.68
CA ARG A 219 15.57 -1.90 -13.93
C ARG A 219 14.54 -0.81 -13.68
N ALA A 220 13.74 -0.93 -12.62
CA ALA A 220 12.78 0.11 -12.24
C ALA A 220 13.50 1.44 -11.95
N THR A 221 14.60 1.41 -11.20
CA THR A 221 15.43 2.59 -10.92
C THR A 221 16.01 3.20 -12.20
N VAL A 222 16.55 2.38 -13.11
CA VAL A 222 17.07 2.86 -14.41
C VAL A 222 15.97 3.48 -15.28
N ALA A 223 14.74 2.94 -15.21
CA ALA A 223 13.58 3.45 -15.93
C ALA A 223 12.98 4.74 -15.32
N GLY A 224 13.52 5.24 -14.21
CA GLY A 224 13.10 6.50 -13.60
C GLY A 224 11.98 6.37 -12.58
N LEU A 225 11.93 5.25 -11.85
CA LEU A 225 10.97 5.07 -10.74
C LEU A 225 11.04 6.25 -9.75
N PRO A 226 9.90 6.88 -9.39
CA PRO A 226 9.89 7.97 -8.42
C PRO A 226 10.42 7.51 -7.07
N PHE A 227 11.42 8.23 -6.53
CA PHE A 227 12.05 7.84 -5.27
C PHE A 227 11.07 7.75 -4.09
N ARG A 228 9.97 8.52 -4.10
CA ARG A 228 8.96 8.51 -3.02
C ARG A 228 8.21 7.18 -2.90
N ILE A 229 8.31 6.29 -3.88
CA ILE A 229 7.74 4.93 -3.79
C ILE A 229 8.22 4.19 -2.53
N THR A 230 9.48 4.44 -2.10
CA THR A 230 10.07 3.83 -0.91
C THR A 230 9.59 4.43 0.41
N TRP A 231 8.65 5.37 0.37
CA TRP A 231 7.90 5.81 1.55
C TRP A 231 6.72 4.87 1.82
N TYR A 232 6.23 4.19 0.78
CA TYR A 232 5.01 3.39 0.82
C TYR A 232 5.27 1.89 0.70
N GLN A 233 6.28 1.52 -0.11
CA GLN A 233 6.58 0.13 -0.45
C GLN A 233 8.05 -0.20 -0.17
N PHE A 234 8.29 -1.27 0.57
CA PHE A 234 9.61 -1.60 1.13
C PHE A 234 10.27 -2.86 0.53
N GLY A 235 9.68 -3.43 -0.53
CA GLY A 235 10.16 -4.66 -1.16
C GLY A 235 11.62 -4.58 -1.63
N SER A 236 12.05 -3.42 -2.14
CA SER A 236 13.43 -3.20 -2.60
C SER A 236 14.46 -3.29 -1.47
N PHE A 237 14.15 -2.78 -0.27
CA PHE A 237 15.03 -2.95 0.89
C PHE A 237 15.22 -4.42 1.24
N LYS A 238 14.11 -5.19 1.27
CA LYS A 238 14.15 -6.63 1.56
C LYS A 238 14.95 -7.38 0.50
N ALA A 239 14.64 -7.18 -0.79
CA ALA A 239 15.33 -7.85 -1.88
C ALA A 239 16.85 -7.60 -1.82
N TYR A 240 17.27 -6.33 -1.74
CA TYR A 240 18.70 -6.01 -1.67
C TYR A 240 19.37 -6.54 -0.41
N TYR A 241 18.68 -6.54 0.73
CA TYR A 241 19.22 -7.11 1.96
C TYR A 241 19.47 -8.61 1.84
N GLU A 242 18.47 -9.38 1.38
CA GLU A 242 18.54 -10.85 1.31
C GLU A 242 19.63 -11.32 0.33
N VAL A 243 19.93 -10.53 -0.72
CA VAL A 243 21.03 -10.85 -1.66
C VAL A 243 22.39 -10.24 -1.25
N GLY A 244 22.50 -9.69 -0.04
CA GLY A 244 23.74 -9.13 0.50
C GLY A 244 24.17 -7.78 -0.10
N ARG A 245 23.31 -7.12 -0.88
CA ARG A 245 23.53 -5.78 -1.47
C ARG A 245 23.26 -4.67 -0.45
N TYR A 246 23.95 -4.73 0.68
CA TYR A 246 23.75 -3.82 1.81
C TYR A 246 24.00 -2.35 1.50
N GLN A 247 24.89 -2.04 0.56
CA GLN A 247 25.13 -0.65 0.15
C GLN A 247 23.92 -0.06 -0.59
N ASP A 248 23.20 -0.86 -1.38
CA ASP A 248 21.98 -0.41 -2.06
C ASP A 248 20.85 -0.17 -1.06
N VAL A 249 20.73 -1.02 -0.03
CA VAL A 249 19.82 -0.77 1.11
C VAL A 249 20.15 0.57 1.78
N LEU A 250 21.43 0.83 2.09
CA LEU A 250 21.84 2.09 2.73
C LEU A 250 21.68 3.30 1.81
N ALA A 251 21.77 3.13 0.49
CA ALA A 251 21.47 4.19 -0.48
C ALA A 251 19.98 4.56 -0.44
N LEU A 252 19.07 3.58 -0.40
CA LEU A 252 17.63 3.82 -0.21
C LEU A 252 17.35 4.49 1.13
N VAL A 253 18.01 4.05 2.21
CA VAL A 253 17.92 4.68 3.54
C VAL A 253 18.32 6.15 3.44
N ASN A 254 19.49 6.45 2.85
CA ASN A 254 19.97 7.82 2.72
C ASN A 254 19.00 8.68 1.91
N THR A 255 18.46 8.17 0.80
CA THR A 255 17.42 8.85 0.01
C THR A 255 16.20 9.18 0.86
N ASN A 256 15.65 8.24 1.63
CA ASN A 256 14.50 8.50 2.50
C ASN A 256 14.80 9.54 3.60
N LEU A 257 15.93 9.40 4.30
CA LEU A 257 16.32 10.29 5.40
C LEU A 257 16.60 11.73 4.96
N THR A 258 16.99 11.94 3.71
CA THR A 258 17.31 13.26 3.15
C THR A 258 16.15 13.92 2.42
N ASN A 259 15.08 13.19 2.12
CA ASN A 259 13.98 13.67 1.28
C ASN A 259 12.61 13.65 1.97
N GLY A 260 12.52 13.77 3.30
CA GLY A 260 11.24 13.98 3.99
C GLY A 260 10.55 12.70 4.50
N ALA A 261 11.21 11.55 4.39
CA ALA A 261 10.76 10.27 4.96
C ALA A 261 11.57 9.85 6.19
N GLN A 262 12.19 10.80 6.91
CA GLN A 262 12.91 10.51 8.14
C GLN A 262 12.04 9.96 9.28
N TYR A 263 10.72 10.02 9.13
CA TYR A 263 9.72 9.52 10.08
C TYR A 263 9.21 8.11 9.75
N VAL A 264 9.54 7.58 8.56
CA VAL A 264 9.14 6.23 8.14
C VAL A 264 9.98 5.20 8.88
N GLU A 265 9.36 4.42 9.76
CA GLU A 265 10.05 3.48 10.65
C GLU A 265 10.78 2.36 9.91
N GLU A 266 10.27 1.90 8.76
CA GLU A 266 10.90 0.86 7.96
C GLU A 266 12.28 1.30 7.47
N THR A 267 12.47 2.59 7.20
CA THR A 267 13.76 3.16 6.82
C THR A 267 14.81 2.88 7.90
N HIS A 268 14.46 3.11 9.16
CA HIS A 268 15.35 2.87 10.31
C HIS A 268 15.50 1.37 10.60
N TYR A 269 14.44 0.59 10.45
CA TYR A 269 14.49 -0.85 10.62
C TYR A 269 15.46 -1.51 9.62
N TRP A 270 15.38 -1.17 8.33
CA TRP A 270 16.28 -1.73 7.32
C TRP A 270 17.73 -1.27 7.50
N GLN A 271 17.95 -0.03 7.96
CA GLN A 271 19.27 0.42 8.38
C GLN A 271 19.83 -0.45 9.52
N GLY A 272 19.01 -0.71 10.55
CA GLY A 272 19.39 -1.57 11.67
C GLY A 272 19.70 -3.00 11.25
N ARG A 273 18.90 -3.56 10.33
CA ARG A 273 19.14 -4.89 9.75
C ARG A 273 20.51 -4.97 9.06
N VAL A 274 20.87 -3.96 8.27
CA VAL A 274 22.20 -3.89 7.63
C VAL A 274 23.32 -3.81 8.66
N PHE A 275 23.20 -2.95 9.67
CA PHE A 275 24.21 -2.85 10.72
C PHE A 275 24.36 -4.16 11.50
N ALA A 276 23.26 -4.85 11.81
CA ALA A 276 23.29 -6.15 12.46
C ALA A 276 24.05 -7.19 11.60
N ALA A 277 23.76 -7.24 10.30
CA ALA A 277 24.46 -8.13 9.36
C ALA A 277 25.97 -7.83 9.24
N GLN A 278 26.38 -6.58 9.51
CA GLN A 278 27.78 -6.15 9.53
C GLN A 278 28.45 -6.34 10.91
N GLY A 279 27.77 -6.92 11.91
CA GLY A 279 28.28 -7.05 13.28
C GLY A 279 28.32 -5.75 14.09
N ARG A 280 27.75 -4.67 13.54
CA ARG A 280 27.68 -3.33 14.14
C ARG A 280 26.50 -3.23 15.11
N THR A 281 26.59 -4.03 16.16
CA THR A 281 25.50 -4.31 17.12
C THR A 281 24.94 -3.04 17.78
N ASN A 282 25.82 -2.12 18.21
CA ASN A 282 25.40 -0.87 18.85
C ASN A 282 24.64 0.05 17.88
N GLU A 283 25.11 0.18 16.64
CA GLU A 283 24.41 0.97 15.63
C GLU A 283 23.08 0.31 15.23
N ALA A 284 23.04 -1.03 15.11
CA ALA A 284 21.81 -1.76 14.84
C ALA A 284 20.74 -1.50 15.92
N ALA A 285 21.12 -1.62 17.19
CA ALA A 285 20.23 -1.36 18.32
C ALA A 285 19.74 0.11 18.33
N ALA A 286 20.60 1.07 17.98
CA ALA A 286 20.21 2.47 17.86
C ALA A 286 19.16 2.69 16.75
N SER A 287 19.37 2.09 15.57
CA SER A 287 18.41 2.18 14.45
C SER A 287 17.07 1.50 14.78
N PHE A 288 17.06 0.33 15.43
CA PHE A 288 15.80 -0.29 15.85
C PHE A 288 15.05 0.52 16.91
N ARG A 289 15.75 1.13 17.87
CA ARG A 289 15.13 2.06 18.84
C ARG A 289 14.57 3.30 18.13
N ARG A 290 15.22 3.78 17.06
CA ARG A 290 14.71 4.89 16.25
C ARG A 290 13.42 4.51 15.54
N ALA A 291 13.37 3.33 14.90
CA ALA A 291 12.13 2.79 14.33
C ALA A 291 10.99 2.74 15.37
N LEU A 292 11.26 2.20 16.56
CA LEU A 292 10.29 2.12 17.65
C LEU A 292 9.89 3.48 18.25
N SER A 293 10.72 4.51 18.09
CA SER A 293 10.36 5.87 18.52
C SER A 293 9.31 6.51 17.60
N HIS A 294 9.26 6.10 16.34
CA HIS A 294 8.23 6.49 15.38
C HIS A 294 7.00 5.58 15.51
N ASN A 295 7.20 4.26 15.50
CA ASN A 295 6.13 3.30 15.69
C ASN A 295 6.43 2.32 16.86
N PRO A 296 5.95 2.62 18.08
CA PRO A 296 6.15 1.74 19.25
C PRO A 296 5.52 0.35 19.10
N ARG A 297 4.63 0.16 18.13
CA ARG A 297 3.97 -1.12 17.82
C ARG A 297 4.66 -1.88 16.69
N PHE A 298 5.80 -1.42 16.19
CA PHE A 298 6.51 -2.10 15.12
C PHE A 298 7.20 -3.38 15.59
N GLU A 299 6.46 -4.50 15.53
CA GLU A 299 6.88 -5.81 16.06
C GLU A 299 8.22 -6.28 15.48
N ALA A 300 8.46 -6.08 14.19
CA ALA A 300 9.71 -6.49 13.55
C ALA A 300 10.94 -5.77 14.13
N ALA A 301 10.83 -4.45 14.38
CA ALA A 301 11.91 -3.69 15.01
C ALA A 301 12.13 -4.10 16.47
N ARG A 302 11.05 -4.39 17.21
CA ARG A 302 11.15 -4.88 18.61
C ARG A 302 11.79 -6.26 18.68
N ALA A 303 11.38 -7.19 17.82
CA ALA A 303 11.99 -8.51 17.73
C ALA A 303 13.47 -8.41 17.36
N ALA A 304 13.81 -7.61 16.35
CA ALA A 304 15.20 -7.41 15.94
C ALA A 304 16.05 -6.77 17.05
N LEU A 305 15.54 -5.76 17.76
CA LEU A 305 16.22 -5.14 18.90
C LEU A 305 16.56 -6.18 19.99
N ASN A 306 15.65 -7.08 20.31
CA ASN A 306 15.88 -8.14 21.31
C ASN A 306 16.99 -9.13 20.91
N THR A 307 17.26 -9.27 19.60
CA THR A 307 18.33 -10.16 19.11
C THR A 307 19.73 -9.52 19.11
N VAL A 308 19.80 -8.19 19.16
CA VAL A 308 21.05 -7.42 19.14
C VAL A 308 21.34 -6.71 20.47
N SER A 309 20.48 -6.91 21.48
CA SER A 309 20.64 -6.35 22.83
C SER A 309 21.37 -7.29 23.76
#